data_AF-A0A971PYC1-F1
#
_entry.id   AF-A0A971PYC1-F1
#
_cell.length_a   1.000
_cell.length_b   1.000
_cell.length_c   1.000
_cell.angle_alpha   90.00
_cell.angle_beta   90.00
_cell.angle_gamma   90.00
#
_symmetry.space_group_name_H-M   'P 1'
#
loop_
_entity.id
_entity.type
_entity.pdbx_description
1 polymer ?
#
loop_
_entity_poly.entity_id
_entity_poly.type
_entity_poly.pdbx_seq_one_letter_code
_entity_poly.pdbx_strand_id
1 'polypeptide(L)'
;MKKLFSIVLALIMAIAPVLINTETANAKDYYRSYSKLAKHQTQGKDYYINKYDGPSDTAVIAIHAGQIELQTGELATTIADWTGSDLYTFEGIKNKNNSILHVTSTRFNEPIARNLVAKSDKTLSVHGCTGSRAVTYVGGQDTKLGKKIKASLRDAGFKVLTPPKHLDGKNSKNICNKNASGKGVQLELTVPLREQFVASSGPTDTFYRYAAAVSKALQ
;
A
#
# COMPACT_ATOMS: atom_id res chain seq x y z
N MET A 1 -17.91 49.53 8.34
CA MET A 1 -16.94 49.72 7.24
C MET A 1 -15.62 50.23 7.81
N LYS A 2 -14.63 49.35 7.98
CA LYS A 2 -13.20 49.70 8.10
C LYS A 2 -12.44 48.57 7.41
N LYS A 3 -11.74 48.89 6.32
CA LYS A 3 -10.86 47.98 5.59
C LYS A 3 -9.59 47.78 6.43
N LEU A 4 -9.19 46.53 6.70
CA LEU A 4 -7.88 46.23 7.28
C LEU A 4 -7.20 45.08 6.48
N PHE A 5 -6.10 45.48 5.85
CA PHE A 5 -4.88 44.76 5.47
C PHE A 5 -4.94 43.33 4.90
N SER A 6 -4.61 43.27 3.61
CA SER A 6 -3.89 42.17 2.97
C SER A 6 -2.52 41.95 3.63
N ILE A 7 -2.22 40.71 4.05
CA ILE A 7 -0.88 40.12 4.00
C ILE A 7 -1.08 38.65 3.61
N VAL A 8 -0.92 38.34 2.32
CA VAL A 8 -0.77 36.96 1.86
C VAL A 8 0.70 36.62 2.07
N LEU A 9 0.99 35.83 3.10
CA LEU A 9 2.32 35.25 3.30
C LEU A 9 2.47 34.08 2.33
N ALA A 10 2.96 34.35 1.12
CA ALA A 10 3.37 33.31 0.18
C ALA A 10 4.64 32.65 0.73
N LEU A 11 4.49 31.53 1.43
CA LEU A 11 5.61 30.71 1.86
C LEU A 11 6.12 29.93 0.63
N ILE A 12 7.13 30.45 -0.05
CA ILE A 12 7.86 29.70 -1.08
C ILE A 12 8.69 28.63 -0.35
N MET A 13 8.15 27.42 -0.22
CA MET A 13 8.97 26.26 0.12
C MET A 13 9.78 25.90 -1.10
N ALA A 14 11.08 26.22 -1.07
CA ALA A 14 12.05 25.70 -2.03
C ALA A 14 12.03 24.16 -1.94
N ILE A 15 11.49 23.51 -2.95
CA ILE A 15 11.61 22.06 -3.11
C ILE A 15 13.06 21.82 -3.54
N ALA A 16 13.93 21.56 -2.56
CA ALA A 16 15.22 20.97 -2.86
C ALA A 16 14.97 19.63 -3.58
N PRO A 17 15.72 19.30 -4.64
CA PRO A 17 15.58 17.99 -5.28
C PRO A 17 15.83 16.92 -4.22
N VAL A 18 14.76 16.23 -3.84
CA VAL A 18 14.86 15.04 -2.99
C VAL A 18 15.64 14.03 -3.84
N LEU A 19 16.90 13.81 -3.46
CA LEU A 19 17.67 12.68 -3.95
C LEU A 19 16.87 11.44 -3.55
N ILE A 20 16.15 10.87 -4.51
CA ILE A 20 15.45 9.60 -4.34
C ILE A 20 16.53 8.57 -4.09
N ASN A 21 16.69 8.15 -2.83
CA ASN A 21 17.50 6.99 -2.50
C ASN A 21 16.86 5.78 -3.19
N THR A 22 17.46 5.38 -4.31
CA THR A 22 17.14 4.17 -5.04
C THR A 22 17.68 2.95 -4.28
N GLU A 23 17.16 2.69 -3.09
CA GLU A 23 17.53 1.47 -2.36
C GLU A 23 16.62 0.31 -2.77
N THR A 24 17.16 -0.43 -3.74
CA THR A 24 16.98 -1.85 -4.07
C THR A 24 15.90 -2.66 -3.33
N ALA A 25 15.06 -3.34 -4.11
CA ALA A 25 14.19 -4.46 -3.72
C ALA A 25 14.94 -5.74 -3.26
N ASN A 26 16.18 -5.61 -2.77
CA ASN A 26 17.03 -6.69 -2.25
C ASN A 26 17.77 -6.32 -0.95
N ALA A 27 17.51 -5.14 -0.37
CA ALA A 27 18.02 -4.85 0.96
C ALA A 27 17.31 -5.74 1.99
N LYS A 28 18.08 -6.55 2.71
CA LYS A 28 17.58 -7.32 3.86
C LYS A 28 16.94 -6.35 4.84
N ASP A 29 15.67 -6.58 5.20
CA ASP A 29 14.96 -5.76 6.19
C ASP A 29 15.83 -5.50 7.42
N TYR A 30 15.84 -4.25 7.87
CA TYR A 30 16.54 -3.85 9.09
C TYR A 30 16.00 -4.62 10.31
N TYR A 31 14.67 -4.77 10.39
CA TYR A 31 14.01 -5.57 11.41
C TYR A 31 13.52 -6.91 10.85
N ARG A 32 13.77 -7.99 11.59
CA ARG A 32 13.31 -9.34 11.18
C ARG A 32 11.82 -9.57 11.37
N SER A 33 11.10 -8.69 12.06
CA SER A 33 9.66 -8.78 12.32
C SER A 33 9.13 -7.43 12.86
N TYR A 34 7.82 -7.20 12.80
CA TYR A 34 7.19 -6.05 13.47
C TYR A 34 7.51 -6.05 14.97
N SER A 35 7.45 -7.20 15.64
CA SER A 35 7.76 -7.29 17.08
C SER A 35 9.20 -6.88 17.46
N LYS A 36 10.15 -6.91 16.51
CA LYS A 36 11.50 -6.38 16.71
C LYS A 36 11.59 -4.90 16.35
N LEU A 37 10.85 -4.47 15.32
CA LEU A 37 10.69 -3.06 14.95
C LEU A 37 10.10 -2.27 16.12
N ALA A 38 9.00 -2.73 16.71
CA ALA A 38 8.27 -2.04 17.79
C ALA A 38 9.06 -1.87 19.10
N LYS A 39 10.20 -2.56 19.25
CA LYS A 39 11.13 -2.33 20.38
C LYS A 39 12.02 -1.10 20.20
N HIS A 40 12.15 -0.61 18.97
CA HIS A 40 13.11 0.44 18.60
C HIS A 40 12.46 1.62 17.86
N GLN A 41 11.23 1.44 17.38
CA GLN A 41 10.46 2.46 16.69
C GLN A 41 9.16 2.70 17.46
N THR A 42 8.74 3.95 17.53
CA THR A 42 7.61 4.39 18.37
C THR A 42 6.39 4.72 17.50
N GLN A 43 5.25 4.09 17.78
CA GLN A 43 3.97 4.47 17.16
C GLN A 43 3.63 5.92 17.51
N GLY A 44 3.15 6.70 16.54
CA GLY A 44 2.89 8.13 16.69
C GLY A 44 4.09 9.04 16.47
N LYS A 45 5.29 8.47 16.30
CA LYS A 45 6.52 9.21 16.00
C LYS A 45 7.22 8.70 14.75
N ASP A 46 7.38 7.39 14.65
CA ASP A 46 8.09 6.73 13.55
C ASP A 46 7.13 6.07 12.57
N TYR A 47 6.00 5.56 13.06
CA TYR A 47 4.93 5.01 12.24
C TYR A 47 3.54 5.29 12.83
N TYR A 48 2.50 5.21 12.00
CA TYR A 48 1.11 5.10 12.42
C TYR A 48 0.52 3.75 11.98
N ILE A 49 -0.50 3.30 12.72
CA ILE A 49 -1.35 2.19 12.31
C ILE A 49 -2.75 2.78 12.14
N ASN A 50 -3.26 2.78 10.91
CA ASN A 50 -4.68 3.06 10.66
C ASN A 50 -5.42 1.73 10.49
N LYS A 51 -6.63 1.65 11.03
CA LYS A 51 -7.44 0.43 10.98
C LYS A 51 -8.92 0.74 10.97
N TYR A 52 -9.66 -0.10 10.25
CA TYR A 52 -11.11 -0.21 10.36
C TYR A 52 -11.46 -1.69 10.40
N ASP A 53 -12.05 -2.12 11.51
CA ASP A 53 -12.45 -3.50 11.77
C ASP A 53 -13.99 -3.50 11.85
N GLY A 54 -14.61 -3.64 10.68
CA GLY A 54 -16.05 -3.60 10.49
C GLY A 54 -16.64 -4.99 10.26
N PRO A 55 -17.87 -5.07 9.69
CA PRO A 55 -18.58 -6.32 9.47
C PRO A 55 -18.15 -7.04 8.19
N SER A 56 -17.20 -6.52 7.42
CA SER A 56 -16.85 -7.07 6.11
C SER A 56 -16.10 -8.39 6.21
N ASP A 57 -16.32 -9.29 5.25
CA ASP A 57 -15.55 -10.51 5.06
C ASP A 57 -14.22 -10.27 4.31
N THR A 58 -14.00 -9.03 3.87
CA THR A 58 -12.90 -8.65 3.00
C THR A 58 -12.02 -7.62 3.71
N ALA A 59 -10.71 -7.89 3.77
CA ALA A 59 -9.72 -6.95 4.26
C ALA A 59 -8.86 -6.40 3.10
N VAL A 60 -8.68 -5.08 3.07
CA VAL A 60 -7.72 -4.39 2.22
C VAL A 60 -6.60 -3.88 3.11
N ILE A 61 -5.36 -4.30 2.84
CA ILE A 61 -4.21 -4.00 3.69
C ILE A 61 -3.08 -3.34 2.89
N ALA A 62 -2.35 -2.43 3.53
CA ALA A 62 -1.08 -1.90 3.05
C ALA A 62 -0.06 -1.89 4.22
N ILE A 63 0.74 -2.94 4.32
CA ILE A 63 1.71 -3.11 5.43
C ILE A 63 2.97 -2.25 5.26
N HIS A 64 3.09 -1.55 4.14
CA HIS A 64 4.21 -0.68 3.76
C HIS A 64 3.70 0.70 3.32
N ALA A 65 2.68 1.21 4.00
CA ALA A 65 2.06 2.49 3.69
C ALA A 65 2.90 3.71 4.12
N GLY A 66 2.36 4.91 3.85
CA GLY A 66 3.02 6.17 4.14
C GLY A 66 4.31 6.33 3.33
N GLN A 67 5.39 6.72 4.00
CA GLN A 67 6.68 6.95 3.37
C GLN A 67 7.54 5.69 3.17
N ILE A 68 7.00 4.49 3.39
CA ILE A 68 7.69 3.21 3.10
C ILE A 68 7.56 2.90 1.61
N GLU A 69 6.34 2.69 1.13
CA GLU A 69 5.98 2.55 -0.28
C GLU A 69 4.86 3.54 -0.60
N LEU A 70 5.26 4.73 -1.08
CA LEU A 70 4.38 5.88 -1.29
C LEU A 70 3.08 5.52 -2.04
N GLN A 71 1.96 6.16 -1.69
CA GLN A 71 0.63 6.00 -2.28
C GLN A 71 -0.08 4.65 -2.02
N THR A 72 0.57 3.66 -1.40
CA THR A 72 -0.08 2.35 -1.14
C THR A 72 -1.16 2.44 -0.07
N GLY A 73 -0.94 3.25 0.98
CA GLY A 73 -1.90 3.45 2.07
C GLY A 73 -3.14 4.20 1.61
N GLU A 74 -2.97 5.26 0.84
CA GLU A 74 -4.04 6.04 0.25
C GLU A 74 -4.88 5.17 -0.69
N LEU A 75 -4.22 4.38 -1.54
CA LEU A 75 -4.91 3.46 -2.45
C LEU A 75 -5.69 2.38 -1.68
N ALA A 76 -5.08 1.76 -0.66
CA ALA A 76 -5.76 0.78 0.18
C ALA A 76 -6.98 1.37 0.90
N THR A 77 -6.84 2.60 1.43
CA THR A 77 -7.92 3.33 2.10
C THR A 77 -9.07 3.63 1.16
N THR A 78 -8.79 4.15 -0.04
CA THR A 78 -9.84 4.42 -1.04
C THR A 78 -10.55 3.16 -1.50
N ILE A 79 -9.81 2.07 -1.75
CA ILE A 79 -10.43 0.79 -2.15
C ILE A 79 -11.31 0.25 -1.01
N ALA A 80 -10.82 0.27 0.23
CA ALA A 80 -11.57 -0.20 1.38
C ALA A 80 -12.88 0.56 1.55
N ASP A 81 -12.82 1.89 1.54
CA ASP A 81 -13.99 2.78 1.63
C ASP A 81 -15.02 2.49 0.54
N TRP A 82 -14.59 2.44 -0.73
CA TRP A 82 -15.50 2.23 -1.88
C TRP A 82 -16.12 0.83 -1.93
N THR A 83 -15.51 -0.15 -1.28
CA THR A 83 -16.02 -1.53 -1.24
C THR A 83 -16.71 -1.87 0.06
N GLY A 84 -16.68 -1.00 1.07
CA GLY A 84 -17.09 -1.32 2.43
C GLY A 84 -16.23 -2.44 3.06
N SER A 85 -14.98 -2.57 2.63
CA SER A 85 -14.04 -3.56 3.19
C SER A 85 -13.41 -3.07 4.49
N ASP A 86 -12.95 -4.01 5.30
CA ASP A 86 -12.11 -3.71 6.45
C ASP A 86 -10.73 -3.20 5.97
N LEU A 87 -10.08 -2.36 6.79
CA LEU A 87 -8.84 -1.68 6.43
C LEU A 87 -7.74 -1.92 7.46
N TYR A 88 -6.51 -2.08 6.96
CA TYR A 88 -5.30 -1.94 7.75
C TYR A 88 -4.20 -1.21 6.96
N THR A 89 -3.57 -0.20 7.55
CA THR A 89 -2.32 0.37 7.03
C THR A 89 -1.27 0.46 8.12
N PHE A 90 -0.02 0.18 7.76
CA PHE A 90 1.16 0.47 8.58
C PHE A 90 1.98 1.54 7.86
N GLU A 91 1.95 2.76 8.40
CA GLU A 91 2.42 3.96 7.71
C GLU A 91 3.73 4.47 8.30
N GLY A 92 4.81 4.48 7.52
CA GLY A 92 6.03 5.18 7.91
C GLY A 92 5.84 6.69 7.85
N ILE A 93 6.15 7.40 8.94
CA ILE A 93 5.95 8.86 9.05
C ILE A 93 7.23 9.63 9.37
N LYS A 94 8.39 8.98 9.31
CA LYS A 94 9.67 9.64 9.59
C LYS A 94 9.97 10.65 8.49
N ASN A 95 10.68 11.73 8.81
CA ASN A 95 11.13 12.69 7.79
C ASN A 95 12.17 12.09 6.81
N LYS A 96 12.84 11.00 7.20
CA LYS A 96 13.82 10.27 6.38
C LYS A 96 13.97 8.84 6.88
N ASN A 97 14.57 7.99 6.04
CA ASN A 97 14.93 6.60 6.37
C ASN A 97 13.73 5.73 6.76
N ASN A 98 12.57 5.90 6.10
CA ASN A 98 11.41 5.02 6.30
C ASN A 98 11.65 3.59 5.78
N SER A 99 12.65 3.37 4.92
CA SER A 99 13.04 2.03 4.46
C SER A 99 13.39 1.08 5.61
N ILE A 100 13.87 1.58 6.76
CA ILE A 100 14.15 0.73 7.94
C ILE A 100 12.87 0.15 8.56
N LEU A 101 11.71 0.75 8.28
CA LEU A 101 10.40 0.30 8.77
C LEU A 101 9.82 -0.81 7.90
N HIS A 102 10.38 -1.07 6.72
CA HIS A 102 9.95 -2.16 5.87
C HIS A 102 10.25 -3.50 6.56
N VAL A 103 9.20 -4.30 6.74
CA VAL A 103 9.26 -5.69 7.16
C VAL A 103 8.50 -6.51 6.13
N THR A 104 9.20 -7.43 5.44
CA THR A 104 8.62 -8.28 4.39
C THR A 104 7.34 -8.97 4.86
N SER A 105 6.39 -9.12 3.93
CA SER A 105 5.07 -9.72 4.18
C SER A 105 5.13 -11.11 4.81
N THR A 106 6.20 -11.88 4.57
CA THR A 106 6.40 -13.22 5.17
C THR A 106 6.82 -13.20 6.64
N ARG A 107 7.20 -12.03 7.16
CA ARG A 107 7.66 -11.82 8.54
C ARG A 107 6.87 -10.73 9.27
N PHE A 108 5.95 -10.05 8.59
CA PHE A 108 5.10 -9.03 9.19
C PHE A 108 4.15 -9.69 10.20
N ASN A 109 4.34 -9.38 11.48
CA ASN A 109 3.65 -10.04 12.58
C ASN A 109 2.98 -9.05 13.54
N GLU A 110 2.55 -7.89 13.03
CA GLU A 110 1.79 -6.92 13.80
C GLU A 110 0.43 -7.53 14.21
N PRO A 111 0.07 -7.52 15.51
CA PRO A 111 -1.12 -8.21 16.01
C PRO A 111 -2.44 -7.79 15.37
N ILE A 112 -2.66 -6.49 15.14
CA ILE A 112 -3.92 -5.98 14.59
C ILE A 112 -4.10 -6.47 13.15
N ALA A 113 -3.08 -6.31 12.29
CA ALA A 113 -3.11 -6.80 10.91
C ALA A 113 -3.39 -8.30 10.86
N ARG A 114 -2.69 -9.08 11.71
CA ARG A 114 -2.86 -10.52 11.76
C ARG A 114 -4.26 -10.93 12.17
N ASN A 115 -4.84 -10.25 13.16
CA ASN A 115 -6.20 -10.52 13.60
C ASN A 115 -7.22 -10.20 12.50
N LEU A 116 -7.11 -9.00 11.90
CA LEU A 116 -7.99 -8.55 10.82
C LEU A 116 -7.95 -9.50 9.62
N VAL A 117 -6.75 -9.90 9.20
CA VAL A 117 -6.59 -10.83 8.08
C VAL A 117 -7.14 -12.20 8.43
N ALA A 118 -6.82 -12.75 9.62
CA ALA A 118 -7.25 -14.08 10.01
C ALA A 118 -8.79 -14.25 10.07
N LYS A 119 -9.53 -13.19 10.43
CA LYS A 119 -11.00 -13.20 10.44
C LYS A 119 -11.64 -12.98 9.06
N SER A 120 -10.88 -12.52 8.07
CA SER A 120 -11.40 -12.22 6.74
C SER A 120 -11.39 -13.46 5.84
N ASP A 121 -12.38 -13.59 4.96
CA ASP A 121 -12.41 -14.62 3.91
C ASP A 121 -11.59 -14.20 2.69
N LYS A 122 -11.56 -12.89 2.40
CA LYS A 122 -10.79 -12.31 1.30
C LYS A 122 -9.77 -11.30 1.84
N THR A 123 -8.58 -11.29 1.24
CA THR A 123 -7.57 -10.28 1.56
C THR A 123 -6.88 -9.78 0.32
N LEU A 124 -6.84 -8.45 0.17
CA LEU A 124 -6.05 -7.75 -0.84
C LEU A 124 -4.92 -6.99 -0.15
N SER A 125 -3.67 -7.30 -0.49
CA SER A 125 -2.50 -6.57 -0.02
C SER A 125 -1.94 -5.66 -1.10
N VAL A 126 -1.81 -4.36 -0.81
CA VAL A 126 -1.30 -3.33 -1.71
C VAL A 126 0.14 -3.00 -1.35
N HIS A 127 1.06 -3.18 -2.31
CA HIS A 127 2.48 -2.90 -2.18
C HIS A 127 2.99 -2.04 -3.34
N GLY A 128 4.13 -1.40 -3.12
CA GLY A 128 4.94 -0.73 -4.11
C GLY A 128 6.24 -1.48 -4.36
N CYS A 129 6.69 -1.55 -5.61
CA CYS A 129 7.97 -2.13 -5.97
C CYS A 129 8.81 -1.17 -6.83
N THR A 130 10.10 -1.47 -6.96
CA THR A 130 10.95 -0.79 -7.94
C THR A 130 10.69 -1.33 -9.35
N GLY A 131 10.97 -0.51 -10.37
CA GLY A 131 10.83 -0.90 -11.76
C GLY A 131 10.98 0.29 -12.69
N SER A 132 11.33 0.03 -13.96
CA SER A 132 11.57 1.08 -14.96
C SER A 132 10.33 1.46 -15.78
N ARG A 133 9.20 0.78 -15.58
CA ARG A 133 7.98 0.95 -16.37
C ARG A 133 6.77 0.98 -15.45
N ALA A 134 5.78 1.81 -15.78
CA ALA A 134 4.49 1.84 -15.10
C ALA A 134 3.72 0.54 -15.35
N VAL A 135 3.83 -0.40 -14.41
CA VAL A 135 3.15 -1.70 -14.44
C VAL A 135 2.67 -2.10 -13.05
N THR A 136 1.67 -2.97 -13.03
CA THR A 136 1.25 -3.71 -11.84
C THR A 136 1.61 -5.18 -12.01
N TYR A 137 2.17 -5.80 -10.97
CA TYR A 137 2.16 -7.25 -10.85
C TYR A 137 1.06 -7.69 -9.90
N VAL A 138 0.36 -8.76 -10.28
CA VAL A 138 -0.74 -9.33 -9.49
C VAL A 138 -0.43 -10.79 -9.18
N GLY A 139 -0.19 -11.05 -7.90
CA GLY A 139 0.18 -12.33 -7.32
C GLY A 139 -0.81 -12.81 -6.25
N GLY A 140 -0.33 -13.63 -5.33
CA GLY A 140 -1.13 -14.24 -4.26
C GLY A 140 -1.63 -15.64 -4.58
N GLN A 141 -2.17 -16.33 -3.58
CA GLN A 141 -2.73 -17.67 -3.73
C GLN A 141 -4.19 -17.65 -4.21
N ASP A 142 -4.94 -16.56 -4.06
CA ASP A 142 -6.29 -16.46 -4.64
C ASP A 142 -6.19 -16.15 -6.14
N THR A 143 -6.01 -17.21 -6.92
CA THR A 143 -5.89 -17.10 -8.37
C THR A 143 -7.20 -16.69 -9.05
N LYS A 144 -8.36 -16.90 -8.42
CA LYS A 144 -9.67 -16.51 -8.98
C LYS A 144 -9.85 -15.01 -8.87
N LEU A 145 -9.70 -14.45 -7.66
CA LEU A 145 -9.75 -13.00 -7.44
C LEU A 145 -8.61 -12.29 -8.18
N GLY A 146 -7.40 -12.85 -8.15
CA GLY A 146 -6.25 -12.31 -8.90
C GLY A 146 -6.50 -12.23 -10.41
N LYS A 147 -7.22 -13.19 -11.01
CA LYS A 147 -7.64 -13.12 -12.43
C LYS A 147 -8.67 -12.02 -12.67
N LYS A 148 -9.66 -11.86 -11.78
CA LYS A 148 -10.65 -10.78 -11.87
C LYS A 148 -9.98 -9.40 -11.83
N ILE A 149 -9.06 -9.18 -10.87
CA ILE A 149 -8.33 -7.92 -10.74
C ILE A 149 -7.45 -7.66 -11.96
N LYS A 150 -6.73 -8.67 -12.48
CA LYS A 150 -5.95 -8.56 -13.72
C LYS A 150 -6.81 -8.11 -14.90
N ALA A 151 -8.01 -8.69 -15.05
CA ALA A 151 -8.92 -8.33 -16.14
C ALA A 151 -9.44 -6.89 -15.98
N SER A 152 -9.92 -6.54 -14.79
CA SER A 152 -10.46 -5.20 -14.51
C SER A 152 -9.43 -4.09 -14.69
N LEU A 153 -8.18 -4.31 -14.22
CA LEU A 153 -7.09 -3.36 -14.44
C LEU A 153 -6.74 -3.18 -15.92
N ARG A 154 -6.74 -4.27 -16.71
CA ARG A 154 -6.47 -4.21 -18.16
C ARG A 154 -7.58 -3.50 -18.91
N ASP A 155 -8.84 -3.78 -18.57
CA ASP A 155 -10.02 -3.10 -19.10
C ASP A 155 -9.95 -1.59 -18.84
N ALA A 156 -9.49 -1.21 -17.65
CA ALA A 156 -9.22 0.18 -17.30
C ALA A 156 -7.95 0.77 -17.94
N GLY A 157 -7.23 0.04 -18.80
CA GLY A 157 -6.06 0.53 -19.55
C GLY A 157 -4.71 0.40 -18.83
N PHE A 158 -4.63 -0.31 -17.70
CA PHE A 158 -3.37 -0.52 -16.99
C PHE A 158 -2.59 -1.74 -17.49
N LYS A 159 -1.26 -1.61 -17.51
CA LYS A 159 -0.37 -2.71 -17.87
C LYS A 159 -0.18 -3.65 -16.68
N VAL A 160 -0.67 -4.88 -16.83
CA VAL A 160 -0.54 -5.93 -15.80
C VAL A 160 0.34 -7.08 -16.28
N LEU A 161 1.43 -7.32 -15.56
CA LEU A 161 2.44 -8.32 -15.89
C LEU A 161 2.46 -9.50 -14.90
N THR A 162 3.12 -10.58 -15.31
CA THR A 162 3.43 -11.71 -14.42
C THR A 162 4.48 -11.28 -13.39
N PRO A 163 4.24 -11.46 -12.07
CA PRO A 163 5.21 -11.10 -11.06
C PRO A 163 6.50 -11.93 -11.21
N PRO A 164 7.69 -11.34 -10.99
CA PRO A 164 8.88 -12.14 -10.74
C PRO A 164 8.70 -12.95 -9.46
N LYS A 165 9.43 -14.08 -9.33
CA LYS A 165 9.24 -15.06 -8.23
C LYS A 165 9.26 -14.44 -6.83
N HIS A 166 10.11 -13.43 -6.60
CA HIS A 166 10.23 -12.78 -5.28
C HIS A 166 9.07 -11.83 -4.94
N LEU A 167 8.23 -11.46 -5.92
CA LEU A 167 7.04 -10.59 -5.78
C LEU A 167 5.73 -11.34 -6.08
N ASP A 168 5.77 -12.66 -6.21
CA ASP A 168 4.59 -13.42 -6.64
C ASP A 168 3.51 -13.57 -5.56
N GLY A 169 3.82 -13.19 -4.32
CA GLY A 169 2.90 -13.21 -3.18
C GLY A 169 2.40 -14.61 -2.79
N LYS A 170 2.96 -15.71 -3.32
CA LYS A 170 2.39 -17.06 -3.14
C LYS A 170 2.83 -17.77 -1.86
N ASN A 171 3.86 -17.27 -1.17
CA ASN A 171 4.34 -17.89 0.05
C ASN A 171 3.23 -17.95 1.12
N SER A 172 2.98 -19.11 1.74
CA SER A 172 1.96 -19.30 2.79
C SER A 172 2.26 -18.53 4.09
N LYS A 173 3.51 -18.06 4.26
CA LYS A 173 3.88 -17.15 5.34
C LYS A 173 3.55 -15.69 5.04
N ASN A 174 3.28 -15.33 3.79
CA ASN A 174 2.84 -13.99 3.43
C ASN A 174 1.54 -13.66 4.18
N ILE A 175 1.51 -12.51 4.87
CA ILE A 175 0.36 -12.10 5.65
C ILE A 175 -0.95 -12.15 4.85
N CYS A 176 -0.97 -11.80 3.56
CA CYS A 176 -2.21 -11.81 2.77
C CYS A 176 -2.83 -13.21 2.63
N ASN A 177 -2.02 -14.28 2.70
CA ASN A 177 -2.47 -15.67 2.61
C ASN A 177 -2.79 -16.27 4.00
N LYS A 178 -2.81 -15.46 5.07
CA LYS A 178 -3.18 -15.90 6.42
C LYS A 178 -4.64 -15.64 6.75
N ASN A 179 -5.45 -15.36 5.73
CA ASN A 179 -6.89 -15.21 5.86
C ASN A 179 -7.57 -16.57 6.07
N ALA A 180 -8.87 -16.56 6.40
CA ALA A 180 -9.62 -17.78 6.71
C ALA A 180 -9.60 -18.81 5.56
N SER A 181 -9.53 -18.33 4.31
CA SER A 181 -9.42 -19.16 3.10
C SER A 181 -7.99 -19.60 2.75
N GLY A 182 -6.96 -19.16 3.48
CA GLY A 182 -5.55 -19.43 3.22
C GLY A 182 -5.02 -18.86 1.89
N LYS A 183 -5.77 -17.95 1.26
CA LYS A 183 -5.51 -17.46 -0.09
C LYS A 183 -5.86 -15.98 -0.23
N GLY A 184 -4.84 -15.14 -0.34
CA GLY A 184 -4.97 -13.70 -0.59
C GLY A 184 -4.51 -13.30 -1.98
N VAL A 185 -4.71 -12.03 -2.32
CA VAL A 185 -4.15 -11.38 -3.51
C VAL A 185 -3.12 -10.34 -3.07
N GLN A 186 -2.04 -10.23 -3.85
CA GLN A 186 -1.02 -9.19 -3.69
C GLN A 186 -0.94 -8.35 -4.97
N LEU A 187 -0.96 -7.02 -4.81
CA LEU A 187 -0.63 -6.07 -5.86
C LEU A 187 0.74 -5.47 -5.58
N GLU A 188 1.56 -5.38 -6.62
CA GLU A 188 2.87 -4.75 -6.58
C GLU A 188 2.91 -3.66 -7.66
N LEU A 189 2.90 -2.41 -7.23
CA LEU A 189 2.82 -1.25 -8.11
C LEU A 189 4.20 -0.60 -8.24
N THR A 190 4.73 -0.60 -9.45
CA THR A 190 6.04 0.03 -9.71
C THR A 190 6.06 1.53 -9.39
N VAL A 191 7.23 2.06 -9.01
CA VAL A 191 7.43 3.51 -8.79
C VAL A 191 6.84 4.37 -9.92
N PRO A 192 7.12 4.13 -11.23
CA PRO A 192 6.60 5.00 -12.29
C PRO A 192 5.07 4.94 -12.46
N LEU A 193 4.40 3.91 -11.93
CA LEU A 193 2.93 3.87 -11.88
C LEU A 193 2.42 4.72 -10.71
N ARG A 194 3.01 4.58 -9.53
CA ARG A 194 2.57 5.30 -8.31
C ARG A 194 2.84 6.80 -8.41
N GLU A 195 3.90 7.21 -9.11
CA GLU A 195 4.16 8.63 -9.41
C GLU A 195 3.04 9.26 -10.26
N GLN A 196 2.31 8.48 -11.06
CA GLN A 196 1.16 8.99 -11.83
C GLN A 196 -0.08 9.22 -10.97
N PHE A 197 -0.11 8.74 -9.72
CA PHE A 197 -1.28 8.83 -8.85
C PHE A 197 -1.41 10.15 -8.12
N VAL A 198 -0.35 10.97 -8.11
CA VAL A 198 -0.32 12.23 -7.38
C VAL A 198 0.11 13.39 -8.28
N ALA A 199 -0.59 14.50 -8.17
CA ALA A 199 -0.21 15.79 -8.72
C ALA A 199 -0.20 16.85 -7.61
N SER A 200 0.22 18.08 -7.92
CA SER A 200 0.21 19.19 -6.97
C SER A 200 -1.17 19.50 -6.40
N SER A 201 -2.24 19.18 -7.13
CA SER A 201 -3.64 19.35 -6.72
C SER A 201 -4.22 18.17 -5.94
N GLY A 202 -3.44 17.12 -5.65
CA GLY A 202 -3.89 15.91 -4.96
C GLY A 202 -3.91 14.66 -5.85
N PRO A 203 -4.70 13.63 -5.50
CA PRO A 203 -4.81 12.40 -6.29
C PRO A 203 -5.30 12.67 -7.72
N THR A 204 -4.74 11.98 -8.70
CA THR A 204 -5.07 12.16 -10.12
C THR A 204 -6.25 11.29 -10.56
N ASP A 205 -6.80 11.57 -11.75
CA ASP A 205 -7.78 10.67 -12.40
C ASP A 205 -7.23 9.25 -12.59
N THR A 206 -5.91 9.12 -12.79
CA THR A 206 -5.25 7.81 -12.89
C THR A 206 -5.32 7.04 -11.58
N PHE A 207 -5.17 7.71 -10.43
CA PHE A 207 -5.37 7.10 -9.11
C PHE A 207 -6.80 6.59 -8.96
N TYR A 208 -7.80 7.45 -9.20
CA TYR A 208 -9.20 7.08 -9.02
C TYR A 208 -9.65 5.99 -10.00
N ARG A 209 -9.20 6.03 -11.27
CA ARG A 209 -9.45 4.97 -12.25
C ARG A 209 -8.81 3.65 -11.84
N TYR A 210 -7.61 3.68 -11.24
CA TYR A 210 -6.96 2.48 -10.71
C TYR A 210 -7.75 1.91 -9.53
N ALA A 211 -8.12 2.75 -8.54
CA ALA A 211 -8.92 2.34 -7.40
C ALA A 211 -10.27 1.74 -7.85
N ALA A 212 -10.96 2.39 -8.79
CA ALA A 212 -12.24 1.92 -9.32
C ALA A 212 -12.12 0.54 -9.97
N ALA A 213 -11.06 0.32 -10.76
CA ALA A 213 -10.81 -0.96 -11.42
C ALA A 213 -10.57 -2.08 -10.40
N VAL A 214 -9.83 -1.81 -9.33
CA VAL A 214 -9.61 -2.81 -8.26
C VAL A 214 -10.89 -3.05 -7.47
N SER A 215 -11.61 -2.00 -7.07
CA SER A 215 -12.87 -2.10 -6.33
C SER A 215 -13.94 -2.88 -7.10
N LYS A 216 -14.08 -2.66 -8.41
CA LYS A 216 -14.98 -3.42 -9.30
C LYS A 216 -14.72 -4.93 -9.26
N ALA A 217 -13.48 -5.35 -9.04
CA ALA A 217 -13.12 -6.77 -9.00
C ALA A 217 -13.30 -7.43 -7.62
N LEU A 218 -13.41 -6.62 -6.56
CA LEU A 218 -13.63 -7.07 -5.17
C LEU A 218 -15.11 -7.29 -4.84
N GLN A 219 -16.00 -6.59 -5.52
CA GLN A 219 -17.46 -6.80 -5.50
C GLN A 219 -17.85 -8.05 -6.30
#